data_AF-A0A072N618-F1
#
_entry.id   AF-A0A072N618-F1
#
_cell.length_a   1.000
_cell.length_b   1.000
_cell.length_c   1.000
_cell.angle_alpha   90.00
_cell.angle_beta   90.00
_cell.angle_gamma   90.00
#
_symmetry.space_group_name_H-M   'P 1'
#
loop_
_entity.id
_entity.type
_entity.pdbx_description
1 polymer ?
#
loop_
_entity_poly.entity_id
_entity_poly.type
_entity_poly.pdbx_seq_one_letter_code
_entity_poly.pdbx_strand_id
1 'polypeptide(L)'
;MISQNDTDIFSSRRAGVLLHPTCIKGPEGVLGGHARAFVDFLAEAGITVWQTLPLGPTHSDLSPYQSLSAHAGNADLIDVAELEAMGLLQASELDTGLESHGREALLARAITRFLQGDAPQFDADFEAFRQENRYWLDTYAEFIAIRRKYPGTTWQQWPVGLRDRERAEMDALSREASDMIRRVQFEQFLFLTQWRAIKRYAHDRGVLLFGDIPIFVAHDSADVWANRRCFKLDNEGNPQVVAGVPPDYFSDEGQHWGNPLYDWDYIAADGYQWWLQRLESQRHLFDLIRIDHFRGLSAYWEIPADRPQPRNGYWVPGPGAAFLDACFAKFPDLPLVAENLGIIGPEVEELRHRFRLPGMTVLQFGFDGSPDNPHLLGNHKQRDLVYTGTHDNDTTLGWYQSLDDRSRDYVNQYFDTDGRDMPWPLIKAAFRSVSSIALVPMQDFLGLGSSARFNTPGTTENNWLWKLDLADCTPDLSLKIREMLQISNRTF
;
A
#
# COMPACT_ATOMS: atom_id res chain seq x y z
N MET A 1 -14.33 13.79 -30.34
CA MET A 1 -13.65 14.68 -29.37
C MET A 1 -14.18 14.30 -28.00
N ILE A 2 -13.46 13.42 -27.31
CA ILE A 2 -13.70 13.17 -25.88
C ILE A 2 -13.21 14.44 -25.19
N SER A 3 -14.12 15.14 -24.51
CA SER A 3 -13.76 16.40 -23.85
C SER A 3 -12.75 16.11 -22.73
N GLN A 4 -11.85 17.04 -22.43
CA GLN A 4 -10.87 16.93 -21.33
C GLN A 4 -11.51 16.64 -19.94
N ASN A 5 -12.84 16.66 -19.82
CA ASN A 5 -13.54 16.31 -18.59
C ASN A 5 -13.78 14.80 -18.37
N ASP A 6 -13.67 13.94 -19.39
CA ASP A 6 -13.90 12.49 -19.24
C ASP A 6 -12.70 11.72 -18.66
N THR A 7 -11.56 12.39 -18.42
CA THR A 7 -10.31 11.76 -17.95
C THR A 7 -10.01 11.97 -16.46
N ASP A 8 -10.72 12.85 -15.76
CA ASP A 8 -10.51 13.07 -14.31
C ASP A 8 -11.30 12.03 -13.50
N ILE A 9 -10.60 11.05 -12.90
CA ILE A 9 -11.21 9.97 -12.11
C ILE A 9 -12.09 10.52 -10.98
N PHE A 10 -11.75 11.69 -10.43
CA PHE A 10 -12.46 12.33 -9.32
C PHE A 10 -13.63 13.20 -9.77
N SER A 11 -13.92 13.30 -11.07
CA SER A 11 -15.10 14.02 -11.58
C SER A 11 -16.40 13.21 -11.46
N SER A 12 -16.26 11.89 -11.31
CA SER A 12 -17.38 10.95 -11.24
C SER A 12 -17.53 10.38 -9.83
N ARG A 13 -18.77 10.09 -9.44
CA ARG A 13 -19.08 9.43 -8.17
C ARG A 13 -18.86 7.93 -8.30
N ARG A 14 -17.92 7.38 -7.53
CA ARG A 14 -17.54 5.97 -7.52
C ARG A 14 -17.67 5.37 -6.13
N ALA A 15 -17.70 4.05 -6.05
CA ALA A 15 -17.49 3.31 -4.83
C ALA A 15 -16.32 2.34 -4.99
N GLY A 16 -15.66 2.03 -3.88
CA GLY A 16 -14.51 1.15 -3.82
C GLY A 16 -14.53 0.21 -2.62
N VAL A 17 -13.74 -0.85 -2.72
CA VAL A 17 -13.40 -1.75 -1.60
C VAL A 17 -11.95 -1.56 -1.21
N LEU A 18 -11.68 -1.47 0.10
CA LEU A 18 -10.35 -1.65 0.66
C LEU A 18 -10.15 -3.12 1.03
N LEU A 19 -9.23 -3.78 0.33
CA LEU A 19 -8.82 -5.16 0.61
C LEU A 19 -7.39 -5.39 0.11
N HIS A 20 -6.45 -5.72 1.00
CA HIS A 20 -5.11 -6.12 0.56
C HIS A 20 -5.17 -7.51 -0.10
N PRO A 21 -4.44 -7.75 -1.22
CA PRO A 21 -4.29 -9.09 -1.78
C PRO A 21 -3.90 -10.19 -0.77
N THR A 22 -3.11 -9.89 0.26
CA THR A 22 -2.77 -10.88 1.29
C THR A 22 -3.98 -11.40 2.05
N CYS A 23 -5.10 -10.68 2.07
CA CYS A 23 -6.34 -11.15 2.69
C CYS A 23 -7.02 -12.26 1.88
N ILE A 24 -6.80 -12.33 0.58
CA ILE A 24 -7.47 -13.33 -0.27
C ILE A 24 -6.78 -14.68 -0.04
N LYS A 25 -7.56 -15.70 0.38
CA LYS A 25 -7.03 -17.06 0.53
C LYS A 25 -6.79 -17.66 -0.86
N GLY A 26 -5.57 -18.12 -1.11
CA GLY A 26 -5.19 -18.88 -2.30
C GLY A 26 -3.94 -19.72 -1.98
N PRO A 27 -4.03 -21.06 -1.89
CA PRO A 27 -2.88 -21.88 -1.52
C PRO A 27 -1.74 -21.81 -2.57
N GLU A 28 -2.06 -21.49 -3.82
CA GLU A 28 -1.13 -21.29 -4.92
C GLU A 28 -0.47 -19.90 -4.93
N GLY A 29 -1.02 -18.95 -4.17
CA GLY A 29 -0.75 -17.51 -4.28
C GLY A 29 -2.03 -16.76 -4.60
N VAL A 30 -1.94 -15.46 -4.88
CA VAL A 30 -3.15 -14.60 -5.01
C VAL A 30 -3.30 -13.99 -6.40
N LEU A 31 -2.20 -13.71 -7.11
CA LEU A 31 -2.22 -12.99 -8.39
C LEU A 31 -2.65 -13.84 -9.60
N GLY A 32 -3.57 -14.79 -9.40
CA GLY A 32 -4.19 -15.60 -10.42
C GLY A 32 -5.71 -15.64 -10.28
N GLY A 33 -6.29 -16.84 -10.29
CA GLY A 33 -7.75 -17.07 -10.30
C GLY A 33 -8.49 -16.40 -9.14
N HIS A 34 -7.90 -16.40 -7.93
CA HIS A 34 -8.52 -15.83 -6.74
C HIS A 34 -8.67 -14.31 -6.81
N ALA A 35 -7.65 -13.57 -7.26
CA ALA A 35 -7.77 -12.13 -7.50
C ALA A 35 -8.75 -11.81 -8.62
N ARG A 36 -8.79 -12.62 -9.69
CA ARG A 36 -9.77 -12.46 -10.78
C ARG A 36 -11.22 -12.64 -10.28
N ALA A 37 -11.48 -13.67 -9.48
CA ALA A 37 -12.79 -13.91 -8.88
C ALA A 37 -13.21 -12.77 -7.95
N PHE A 38 -12.27 -12.19 -7.20
CA PHE A 38 -12.57 -11.00 -6.40
C PHE A 38 -12.93 -9.79 -7.28
N VAL A 39 -12.20 -9.56 -8.38
CA VAL A 39 -12.54 -8.51 -9.35
C VAL A 39 -13.92 -8.75 -9.99
N ASP A 40 -14.27 -9.99 -10.33
CA ASP A 40 -15.61 -10.34 -10.81
C ASP A 40 -16.68 -9.94 -9.78
N PHE A 41 -16.50 -10.29 -8.51
CA PHE A 41 -17.40 -9.87 -7.44
C PHE A 41 -17.53 -8.35 -7.33
N LEU A 42 -16.43 -7.60 -7.43
CA LEU A 42 -16.47 -6.12 -7.41
C LEU A 42 -17.29 -5.57 -8.58
N ALA A 43 -17.04 -6.05 -9.79
CA ALA A 43 -17.75 -5.61 -10.99
C ALA A 43 -19.24 -5.98 -10.92
N GLU A 44 -19.57 -7.18 -10.43
CA GLU A 44 -20.94 -7.57 -10.14
C GLU A 44 -21.58 -6.68 -9.08
N ALA A 45 -20.88 -6.27 -8.03
CA ALA A 45 -21.42 -5.35 -7.03
C ALA A 45 -21.58 -3.91 -7.57
N GLY A 46 -21.05 -3.59 -8.76
CA GLY A 46 -20.99 -2.23 -9.32
C GLY A 46 -19.89 -1.36 -8.69
N ILE A 47 -18.93 -1.99 -8.01
CA ILE A 47 -17.77 -1.34 -7.41
C ILE A 47 -16.72 -1.12 -8.49
N THR A 48 -16.14 0.07 -8.55
CA THR A 48 -15.22 0.47 -9.64
C THR A 48 -13.81 0.81 -9.16
N VAL A 49 -13.53 0.66 -7.86
CA VAL A 49 -12.20 0.90 -7.28
C VAL A 49 -11.84 -0.22 -6.31
N TRP A 50 -10.68 -0.85 -6.52
CA TRP A 50 -10.07 -1.77 -5.56
C TRP A 50 -8.83 -1.10 -4.96
N GLN A 51 -8.93 -0.70 -3.70
CA GLN A 51 -7.80 -0.19 -2.95
C GLN A 51 -7.01 -1.32 -2.27
N THR A 52 -5.69 -1.30 -2.45
CA THR A 52 -4.74 -2.15 -1.72
C THR A 52 -3.91 -1.32 -0.76
N LEU A 53 -3.14 -1.99 0.09
CA LEU A 53 -2.01 -1.37 0.79
C LEU A 53 -0.73 -1.54 -0.07
N PRO A 54 0.46 -1.13 0.39
CA PRO A 54 1.70 -1.36 -0.35
C PRO A 54 1.91 -2.85 -0.66
N LEU A 55 2.36 -3.17 -1.87
CA LEU A 55 2.52 -4.55 -2.32
C LEU A 55 3.95 -5.09 -2.13
N GLY A 56 4.79 -4.34 -1.42
CA GLY A 56 6.20 -4.65 -1.27
C GLY A 56 6.46 -5.86 -0.36
N PRO A 57 7.62 -6.53 -0.50
CA PRO A 57 8.05 -7.57 0.42
C PRO A 57 8.17 -7.01 1.84
N THR A 58 7.56 -7.65 2.82
CA THR A 58 7.54 -7.17 4.21
C THR A 58 8.71 -7.72 5.02
N HIS A 59 8.99 -7.09 6.16
CA HIS A 59 9.74 -7.76 7.22
C HIS A 59 8.90 -8.87 7.88
N SER A 60 9.44 -9.52 8.91
CA SER A 60 8.79 -10.61 9.64
C SER A 60 7.54 -10.17 10.42
N ASP A 61 7.37 -8.88 10.63
CA ASP A 61 6.18 -8.28 11.25
C ASP A 61 4.98 -8.19 10.28
N LEU A 62 5.19 -8.57 9.01
CA LEU A 62 4.20 -8.58 7.93
C LEU A 62 3.63 -7.20 7.58
N SER A 63 4.23 -6.12 8.07
CA SER A 63 3.72 -4.77 7.84
C SER A 63 3.98 -4.33 6.40
N PRO A 64 2.94 -4.03 5.60
CA PRO A 64 3.12 -3.46 4.26
C PRO A 64 3.83 -2.10 4.27
N TYR A 65 3.78 -1.39 5.40
CA TYR A 65 4.41 -0.09 5.60
C TYR A 65 5.89 -0.19 6.00
N GLN A 66 6.40 -1.40 6.27
CA GLN A 66 7.81 -1.71 6.50
C GLN A 66 8.27 -2.71 5.43
N SER A 67 8.55 -2.18 4.23
CA SER A 67 8.98 -3.01 3.11
C SER A 67 10.49 -3.02 2.89
N LEU A 68 11.01 -4.16 2.45
CA LEU A 68 12.40 -4.36 2.04
C LEU A 68 12.78 -3.53 0.80
N SER A 69 11.80 -3.04 0.03
CA SER A 69 12.02 -2.09 -1.06
C SER A 69 10.76 -1.26 -1.37
N ALA A 70 10.94 0.00 -1.71
CA ALA A 70 9.91 0.90 -2.20
C ALA A 70 9.42 0.60 -3.62
N HIS A 71 10.11 -0.29 -4.34
CA HIS A 71 9.86 -0.62 -5.75
C HIS A 71 9.44 -2.09 -5.96
N ALA A 72 10.05 -3.02 -5.21
CA ALA A 72 9.81 -4.45 -5.40
C ALA A 72 8.38 -4.86 -5.06
N GLY A 73 7.92 -5.95 -5.67
CA GLY A 73 6.70 -6.65 -5.29
C GLY A 73 6.96 -7.85 -4.40
N ASN A 74 6.01 -8.16 -3.53
CA ASN A 74 6.08 -9.31 -2.65
C ASN A 74 5.93 -10.61 -3.46
N ALA A 75 6.99 -11.41 -3.49
CA ALA A 75 7.02 -12.69 -4.18
C ALA A 75 5.97 -13.67 -3.64
N ASP A 76 5.52 -13.53 -2.39
CA ASP A 76 4.47 -14.36 -1.79
C ASP A 76 3.09 -14.21 -2.45
N LEU A 77 2.89 -13.12 -3.20
CA LEU A 77 1.66 -12.90 -3.95
C LEU A 77 1.64 -13.67 -5.28
N ILE A 78 2.80 -14.08 -5.80
CA ILE A 78 2.91 -14.84 -7.05
C ILE A 78 2.11 -16.14 -6.94
N ASP A 79 1.20 -16.32 -7.88
CA ASP A 79 0.35 -17.49 -8.03
C ASP A 79 1.07 -18.55 -8.88
N VAL A 80 1.34 -19.72 -8.28
CA VAL A 80 2.04 -20.81 -8.96
C VAL A 80 1.16 -21.56 -9.97
N ALA A 81 -0.16 -21.47 -9.90
CA ALA A 81 -1.05 -22.05 -10.90
C ALA A 81 -0.89 -21.36 -12.26
N GLU A 82 -0.71 -20.03 -12.25
CA GLU A 82 -0.44 -19.25 -13.47
C GLU A 82 0.88 -19.68 -14.15
N LEU A 83 1.82 -20.27 -13.40
CA LEU A 83 3.10 -20.74 -13.95
C LEU A 83 2.94 -21.96 -14.85
N GLU A 84 1.84 -22.73 -14.73
CA GLU A 84 1.51 -23.77 -15.70
C GLU A 84 1.13 -23.17 -17.05
N ALA A 85 0.24 -22.19 -17.06
CA ALA A 85 -0.17 -21.49 -18.28
C ALA A 85 1.01 -20.77 -18.97
N MET A 86 2.02 -20.38 -18.18
CA MET A 86 3.29 -19.82 -18.66
C MET A 86 4.29 -20.88 -19.16
N GLY A 87 4.00 -22.17 -18.98
CA GLY A 87 4.89 -23.28 -19.37
C GLY A 87 6.12 -23.45 -18.47
N LEU A 88 6.09 -22.89 -17.25
CA LEU A 88 7.16 -23.02 -16.25
C LEU A 88 6.92 -24.20 -15.29
N LEU A 89 5.65 -24.61 -15.11
CA LEU A 89 5.23 -25.79 -14.36
C LEU A 89 4.36 -26.71 -15.23
N GLN A 90 4.27 -27.99 -14.85
CA GLN A 90 3.34 -28.95 -15.44
C GLN A 90 2.15 -29.17 -14.50
N ALA A 91 0.94 -29.44 -15.04
CA ALA A 91 -0.26 -29.78 -14.26
C ALA A 91 0.02 -30.82 -13.15
N SER A 92 0.73 -31.90 -13.47
CA SER A 92 1.03 -32.98 -12.52
C SER A 92 1.84 -32.52 -11.30
N GLU A 93 2.62 -31.45 -11.45
CA GLU A 93 3.38 -30.84 -10.36
C GLU A 93 2.53 -29.97 -9.47
N LEU A 94 1.47 -29.35 -10.01
CA LEU A 94 0.51 -28.58 -9.21
C LEU A 94 -0.38 -29.53 -8.40
N ASP A 95 -0.97 -30.54 -9.08
CA ASP A 95 -1.91 -31.51 -8.51
C ASP A 95 -1.35 -32.21 -7.26
N THR A 96 -0.07 -32.55 -7.29
CA THR A 96 0.59 -33.27 -6.19
C THR A 96 1.47 -32.36 -5.36
N GLY A 97 2.11 -31.36 -5.98
CA GLY A 97 3.20 -30.60 -5.37
C GLY A 97 2.74 -29.53 -4.40
N LEU A 98 1.53 -28.98 -4.55
CA LEU A 98 1.07 -27.93 -3.64
C LEU A 98 0.87 -28.47 -2.22
N GLU A 99 0.22 -29.62 -2.08
CA GLU A 99 0.04 -30.29 -0.78
C GLU A 99 1.34 -30.91 -0.26
N SER A 100 2.16 -31.51 -1.14
CA SER A 100 3.33 -32.29 -0.70
C SER A 100 4.62 -31.49 -0.52
N HIS A 101 4.81 -30.40 -1.26
CA HIS A 101 6.04 -29.58 -1.24
C HIS A 101 5.78 -28.11 -0.89
N GLY A 102 4.54 -27.65 -1.03
CA GLY A 102 4.17 -26.25 -0.82
C GLY A 102 4.50 -25.33 -1.99
N ARG A 103 3.86 -24.17 -1.97
CA ARG A 103 3.98 -23.11 -2.99
C ARG A 103 5.43 -22.66 -3.24
N GLU A 104 6.21 -22.44 -2.18
CA GLU A 104 7.58 -21.91 -2.30
C GLU A 104 8.49 -22.87 -3.10
N ALA A 105 8.33 -24.18 -2.90
CA ALA A 105 9.09 -25.19 -3.63
C ALA A 105 8.72 -25.22 -5.13
N LEU A 106 7.45 -25.03 -5.46
CA LEU A 106 6.98 -24.94 -6.85
C LEU A 106 7.51 -23.68 -7.54
N LEU A 107 7.45 -22.53 -6.87
CA LEU A 107 8.03 -21.29 -7.39
C LEU A 107 9.54 -21.44 -7.59
N ALA A 108 10.26 -22.04 -6.62
CA ALA A 108 11.69 -22.30 -6.75
C ALA A 108 12.00 -23.18 -7.97
N ARG A 109 11.21 -24.24 -8.21
CA ARG A 109 11.39 -25.13 -9.36
C ARG A 109 11.15 -24.41 -10.69
N ALA A 110 10.10 -23.61 -10.79
CA ALA A 110 9.81 -22.80 -11.97
C ALA A 110 10.98 -21.86 -12.31
N ILE A 111 11.53 -21.19 -11.30
CA ILE A 111 12.68 -20.30 -11.49
C ILE A 111 13.93 -21.11 -11.87
N THR A 112 14.19 -22.25 -11.25
CA THR A 112 15.31 -23.12 -11.63
C THR A 112 15.25 -23.54 -13.10
N ARG A 113 14.07 -23.90 -13.63
CA ARG A 113 13.91 -24.21 -15.06
C ARG A 113 14.30 -23.04 -15.95
N PHE A 114 13.84 -21.84 -15.62
CA PHE A 114 14.25 -20.64 -16.35
C PHE A 114 15.77 -20.44 -16.31
N LEU A 115 16.38 -20.54 -15.12
CA LEU A 115 17.83 -20.36 -14.95
C LEU A 115 18.66 -21.42 -15.70
N GLN A 116 18.12 -22.63 -15.89
CA GLN A 116 18.74 -23.71 -16.66
C GLN A 116 18.56 -23.58 -18.18
N GLY A 117 17.77 -22.59 -18.64
CA GLY A 117 17.51 -22.37 -20.06
C GLY A 117 16.35 -23.19 -20.62
N ASP A 118 15.54 -23.83 -19.77
CA ASP A 118 14.39 -24.65 -20.17
C ASP A 118 13.13 -23.82 -20.48
N ALA A 119 13.22 -22.48 -20.42
CA ALA A 119 12.14 -21.57 -20.72
C ALA A 119 12.60 -20.34 -21.55
N PRO A 120 13.21 -20.56 -22.74
CA PRO A 120 13.81 -19.50 -23.55
C PRO A 120 12.80 -18.47 -24.07
N GLN A 121 11.49 -18.79 -24.04
CA GLN A 121 10.42 -17.86 -24.41
C GLN A 121 10.39 -16.60 -23.54
N PHE A 122 10.98 -16.63 -22.33
CA PHE A 122 11.04 -15.47 -21.44
C PHE A 122 12.28 -14.60 -21.60
N ASP A 123 13.32 -15.04 -22.33
CA ASP A 123 14.63 -14.38 -22.32
C ASP A 123 14.56 -12.92 -22.77
N ALA A 124 13.81 -12.64 -23.85
CA ALA A 124 13.69 -11.28 -24.39
C ALA A 124 12.92 -10.34 -23.45
N ASP A 125 11.77 -10.78 -22.96
CA ASP A 125 10.93 -9.99 -22.05
C ASP A 125 11.59 -9.79 -20.68
N PHE A 126 12.30 -10.81 -20.20
CA PHE A 126 13.08 -10.72 -18.96
C PHE A 126 14.23 -9.74 -19.09
N GLU A 127 14.99 -9.77 -20.19
CA GLU A 127 16.08 -8.80 -20.39
C GLU A 127 15.54 -7.38 -20.55
N ALA A 128 14.43 -7.19 -21.28
CA ALA A 128 13.76 -5.89 -21.37
C ALA A 128 13.33 -5.38 -19.98
N PHE A 129 12.72 -6.25 -19.17
CA PHE A 129 12.35 -5.95 -17.79
C PHE A 129 13.56 -5.53 -16.95
N ARG A 130 14.68 -6.27 -17.04
CA ARG A 130 15.92 -5.94 -16.31
C ARG A 130 16.47 -4.58 -16.71
N GLN A 131 16.49 -4.26 -18.00
CA GLN A 131 16.99 -2.97 -18.49
C GLN A 131 16.08 -1.82 -18.04
N GLU A 132 14.76 -1.97 -18.16
CA GLU A 132 13.77 -0.97 -17.72
C GLU A 132 13.88 -0.71 -16.20
N ASN A 133 14.10 -1.75 -15.41
CA ASN A 133 14.05 -1.68 -13.94
C ASN A 133 15.42 -1.63 -13.28
N ARG A 134 16.51 -1.49 -14.06
CA ARG A 134 17.89 -1.60 -13.59
C ARG A 134 18.21 -0.69 -12.41
N TYR A 135 17.61 0.50 -12.37
CA TYR A 135 17.87 1.53 -11.36
C TYR A 135 17.54 1.09 -9.93
N TRP A 136 16.62 0.12 -9.75
CA TRP A 136 16.27 -0.44 -8.44
C TRP A 136 16.49 -1.95 -8.35
N LEU A 137 16.28 -2.68 -9.46
CA LEU A 137 16.23 -4.15 -9.47
C LEU A 137 17.58 -4.79 -9.15
N ASP A 138 18.68 -4.28 -9.72
CA ASP A 138 20.03 -4.80 -9.45
C ASP A 138 20.35 -4.66 -7.96
N THR A 139 20.10 -3.47 -7.41
CA THR A 139 20.33 -3.18 -6.00
C THR A 139 19.46 -4.03 -5.08
N TYR A 140 18.17 -4.20 -5.39
CA TYR A 140 17.27 -5.04 -4.60
C TYR A 140 17.73 -6.51 -4.61
N ALA A 141 18.13 -7.03 -5.77
CA ALA A 141 18.61 -8.40 -5.90
C ALA A 141 19.92 -8.64 -5.12
N GLU A 142 20.86 -7.69 -5.18
CA GLU A 142 22.08 -7.71 -4.35
C GLU A 142 21.74 -7.68 -2.85
N PHE A 143 20.84 -6.77 -2.44
CA PHE A 143 20.41 -6.63 -1.05
C PHE A 143 19.84 -7.94 -0.51
N ILE A 144 18.94 -8.59 -1.26
CA ILE A 144 18.36 -9.88 -0.87
C ILE A 144 19.42 -10.98 -0.84
N ALA A 145 20.36 -11.01 -1.79
CA ALA A 145 21.45 -11.98 -1.78
C ALA A 145 22.33 -11.86 -0.53
N ILE A 146 22.68 -10.62 -0.12
CA ILE A 146 23.46 -10.39 1.11
C ILE A 146 22.63 -10.76 2.35
N ARG A 147 21.36 -10.35 2.41
CA ARG A 147 20.45 -10.66 3.52
C ARG A 147 20.30 -12.17 3.74
N ARG A 148 20.26 -12.96 2.67
CA ARG A 148 20.26 -14.43 2.73
C ARG A 148 21.60 -15.01 3.22
N LYS A 149 22.72 -14.38 2.87
CA LYS A 149 24.06 -14.77 3.34
C LYS A 149 24.29 -14.44 4.82
N TYR A 150 23.67 -13.38 5.34
CA TYR A 150 23.77 -12.92 6.72
C TYR A 150 22.38 -12.85 7.40
N PRO A 151 21.74 -14.01 7.64
CA PRO A 151 20.40 -14.06 8.21
C PRO A 151 20.37 -13.47 9.63
N GLY A 152 19.27 -12.78 9.97
CA GLY A 152 19.08 -12.19 11.31
C GLY A 152 19.88 -10.92 11.57
N THR A 153 20.56 -10.38 10.55
CA THR A 153 21.28 -9.10 10.62
C THR A 153 20.60 -8.02 9.76
N THR A 154 20.78 -6.76 10.15
CA THR A 154 20.42 -5.60 9.31
C THR A 154 21.62 -5.16 8.47
N TRP A 155 21.40 -4.35 7.44
CA TRP A 155 22.51 -3.99 6.53
C TRP A 155 23.67 -3.24 7.20
N GLN A 156 23.44 -2.55 8.32
CA GLN A 156 24.51 -1.86 9.08
C GLN A 156 25.47 -2.85 9.75
N GLN A 157 25.01 -4.08 9.99
CA GLN A 157 25.76 -5.14 10.67
C GLN A 157 26.54 -6.03 9.70
N TRP A 158 26.39 -5.82 8.39
CA TRP A 158 27.13 -6.55 7.37
C TRP A 158 28.63 -6.18 7.39
N PRO A 159 29.50 -7.03 6.81
CA PRO A 159 30.89 -6.66 6.57
C PRO A 159 31.00 -5.29 5.91
N VAL A 160 31.94 -4.46 6.37
CA VAL A 160 32.05 -3.04 5.99
C VAL A 160 32.01 -2.83 4.47
N GLY A 161 32.72 -3.63 3.69
CA GLY A 161 32.71 -3.47 2.24
C GLY A 161 31.38 -3.84 1.55
N LEU A 162 30.54 -4.69 2.16
CA LEU A 162 29.16 -4.93 1.69
C LEU A 162 28.20 -3.85 2.18
N ARG A 163 28.34 -3.41 3.44
CA ARG A 163 27.57 -2.31 4.03
C ARG A 163 27.76 -1.01 3.24
N ASP A 164 29.01 -0.66 2.95
CA ASP A 164 29.41 0.57 2.28
C ASP A 164 29.48 0.43 0.74
N ARG A 165 29.10 -0.75 0.23
CA ARG A 165 29.03 -1.06 -1.22
C ARG A 165 30.37 -0.80 -1.93
N GLU A 166 31.46 -1.21 -1.31
CA GLU A 166 32.79 -1.15 -1.90
C GLU A 166 32.84 -2.01 -3.17
N ARG A 167 33.30 -1.40 -4.28
CA ARG A 167 33.24 -2.02 -5.62
C ARG A 167 33.80 -3.44 -5.65
N ALA A 168 34.94 -3.68 -5.01
CA ALA A 168 35.58 -4.99 -5.03
C ALA A 168 34.73 -6.09 -4.35
N GLU A 169 34.10 -5.77 -3.22
CA GLU A 169 33.23 -6.69 -2.49
C GLU A 169 31.90 -6.91 -3.23
N MET A 170 31.33 -5.86 -3.83
CA MET A 170 30.12 -5.97 -4.65
C MET A 170 30.35 -6.78 -5.94
N ASP A 171 31.52 -6.61 -6.58
CA ASP A 171 31.90 -7.42 -7.75
C ASP A 171 32.12 -8.89 -7.35
N ALA A 172 32.69 -9.15 -6.16
CA ALA A 172 32.85 -10.51 -5.63
C ALA A 172 31.50 -11.16 -5.33
N LEU A 173 30.61 -10.44 -4.65
CA LEU A 173 29.23 -10.86 -4.39
C LEU A 173 28.49 -11.16 -5.70
N SER A 174 28.58 -10.29 -6.70
CA SER A 174 27.90 -10.47 -7.98
C SER A 174 28.32 -11.75 -8.70
N ARG A 175 29.57 -12.18 -8.53
CA ARG A 175 30.07 -13.46 -9.06
C ARG A 175 29.63 -14.65 -8.19
N GLU A 176 29.78 -14.54 -6.87
CA GLU A 176 29.47 -15.61 -5.91
C GLU A 176 27.98 -15.93 -5.86
N ALA A 177 27.14 -14.90 -5.86
CA ALA A 177 25.69 -14.98 -5.69
C ALA A 177 24.93 -14.74 -7.01
N SER A 178 25.56 -14.96 -8.17
CA SER A 178 24.97 -14.67 -9.49
C SER A 178 23.61 -15.36 -9.70
N ASP A 179 23.50 -16.64 -9.35
CA ASP A 179 22.25 -17.41 -9.45
C ASP A 179 21.17 -16.86 -8.51
N MET A 180 21.55 -16.45 -7.30
CA MET A 180 20.61 -15.86 -6.33
C MET A 180 20.09 -14.51 -6.82
N ILE A 181 20.99 -13.65 -7.31
CA ILE A 181 20.63 -12.36 -7.90
C ILE A 181 19.66 -12.58 -9.05
N ARG A 182 19.99 -13.47 -9.99
CA ARG A 182 19.15 -13.77 -11.15
C ARG A 182 17.79 -14.37 -10.75
N ARG A 183 17.75 -15.21 -9.69
CA ARG A 183 16.51 -15.73 -9.10
C ARG A 183 15.61 -14.59 -8.61
N VAL A 184 16.13 -13.67 -7.80
CA VAL A 184 15.36 -12.53 -7.27
C VAL A 184 14.87 -11.63 -8.41
N GLN A 185 15.72 -11.39 -9.43
CA GLN A 185 15.31 -10.63 -10.61
C GLN A 185 14.15 -11.30 -11.34
N PHE A 186 14.19 -12.62 -11.51
CA PHE A 186 13.12 -13.36 -12.18
C PHE A 186 11.84 -13.44 -11.33
N GLU A 187 11.93 -13.49 -10.00
CA GLU A 187 10.77 -13.37 -9.12
C GLU A 187 10.04 -12.04 -9.32
N GLN A 188 10.79 -10.93 -9.42
CA GLN A 188 10.20 -9.61 -9.67
C GLN A 188 9.57 -9.51 -11.07
N PHE A 189 10.18 -10.15 -12.07
CA PHE A 189 9.59 -10.28 -13.40
C PHE A 189 8.25 -11.03 -13.36
N LEU A 190 8.19 -12.17 -12.67
CA LEU A 190 6.96 -12.96 -12.52
C LEU A 190 5.87 -12.17 -11.77
N PHE A 191 6.22 -11.52 -10.65
CA PHE A 191 5.31 -10.68 -9.89
C PHE A 191 4.71 -9.59 -10.78
N LEU A 192 5.55 -8.82 -11.49
CA LEU A 192 5.06 -7.71 -12.29
C LEU A 192 4.22 -8.19 -13.48
N THR A 193 4.58 -9.33 -14.07
CA THR A 193 3.81 -9.97 -15.14
C THR A 193 2.41 -10.33 -14.68
N GLN A 194 2.29 -11.03 -13.54
CA GLN A 194 0.99 -11.40 -12.98
C GLN A 194 0.19 -10.17 -12.52
N TRP A 195 0.81 -9.21 -11.84
CA TRP A 195 0.15 -7.98 -11.43
C TRP A 195 -0.41 -7.18 -12.63
N ARG A 196 0.38 -7.01 -13.70
CA ARG A 196 -0.08 -6.37 -14.94
C ARG A 196 -1.26 -7.13 -15.57
N ALA A 197 -1.29 -8.45 -15.47
CA ALA A 197 -2.41 -9.26 -15.95
C ALA A 197 -3.68 -9.08 -15.11
N ILE A 198 -3.56 -8.92 -13.79
CA ILE A 198 -4.67 -8.58 -12.89
C ILE A 198 -5.16 -7.15 -13.15
N LYS A 199 -4.26 -6.17 -13.29
CA LYS A 199 -4.63 -4.79 -13.61
C LYS A 199 -5.42 -4.69 -14.91
N ARG A 200 -4.95 -5.35 -15.97
CA ARG A 200 -5.67 -5.41 -17.25
C ARG A 200 -7.06 -6.05 -17.09
N TYR A 201 -7.14 -7.16 -16.38
CA TYR A 201 -8.41 -7.86 -16.14
C TYR A 201 -9.42 -7.02 -15.34
N ALA A 202 -8.94 -6.25 -14.36
CA ALA A 202 -9.72 -5.27 -13.62
C ALA A 202 -10.23 -4.15 -14.53
N HIS A 203 -9.38 -3.60 -15.41
CA HIS A 203 -9.76 -2.59 -16.39
C HIS A 203 -10.84 -3.09 -17.36
N ASP A 204 -10.70 -4.33 -17.86
CA ASP A 204 -11.70 -4.96 -18.74
C ASP A 204 -13.08 -5.10 -18.08
N ARG A 205 -13.16 -4.94 -16.75
CA ARG A 205 -14.37 -5.00 -15.91
C ARG A 205 -14.74 -3.65 -15.29
N GLY A 206 -14.06 -2.57 -15.67
CA GLY A 206 -14.33 -1.23 -15.15
C GLY A 206 -13.86 -1.00 -13.70
N VAL A 207 -12.95 -1.83 -13.20
CA VAL A 207 -12.36 -1.72 -11.86
C VAL A 207 -10.96 -1.11 -11.95
N LEU A 208 -10.75 0.01 -11.25
CA LEU A 208 -9.47 0.69 -11.12
C LEU A 208 -8.69 0.18 -9.89
N LEU A 209 -7.38 0.08 -9.99
CA LEU A 209 -6.52 -0.30 -8.87
C LEU A 209 -5.97 0.95 -8.17
N PHE A 210 -6.20 1.04 -6.86
CA PHE A 210 -5.78 2.17 -6.02
C PHE A 210 -4.69 1.70 -5.05
N GLY A 211 -3.46 2.17 -5.27
CA GLY A 211 -2.30 1.83 -4.46
C GLY A 211 -2.03 2.83 -3.34
N ASP A 212 -0.97 2.52 -2.59
CA ASP A 212 -0.58 3.27 -1.39
C ASP A 212 0.95 3.34 -1.29
N ILE A 213 1.45 4.53 -0.98
CA ILE A 213 2.87 4.84 -0.78
C ILE A 213 3.03 5.37 0.65
N PRO A 214 3.69 4.61 1.55
CA PRO A 214 4.15 5.11 2.84
C PRO A 214 5.09 6.30 2.59
N ILE A 215 4.91 7.46 3.24
CA ILE A 215 5.84 8.57 2.97
C ILE A 215 7.29 8.16 3.24
N PHE A 216 7.56 7.49 4.37
CA PHE A 216 8.88 6.99 4.72
C PHE A 216 9.08 5.55 4.29
N VAL A 217 10.34 5.10 4.22
CA VAL A 217 10.72 3.71 3.90
C VAL A 217 11.29 3.01 5.12
N ALA A 218 11.35 1.68 5.12
CA ALA A 218 12.00 0.94 6.20
C ALA A 218 13.51 1.24 6.23
N HIS A 219 14.12 1.31 7.42
CA HIS A 219 15.57 1.54 7.55
C HIS A 219 16.38 0.39 6.96
N ASP A 220 15.96 -0.85 7.26
CA ASP A 220 16.59 -2.07 6.78
C ASP A 220 16.03 -2.48 5.41
N SER A 221 16.21 -1.62 4.42
CA SER A 221 15.72 -1.78 3.05
C SER A 221 16.84 -1.59 2.02
N ALA A 222 16.61 -2.13 0.81
CA ALA A 222 17.47 -1.90 -0.34
C ALA A 222 17.57 -0.40 -0.67
N ASP A 223 16.49 0.36 -0.44
CA ASP A 223 16.43 1.77 -0.80
C ASP A 223 17.37 2.61 0.07
N VAL A 224 17.37 2.37 1.38
CA VAL A 224 18.24 3.10 2.32
C VAL A 224 19.70 2.67 2.18
N TRP A 225 19.95 1.36 2.08
CA TRP A 225 21.30 0.81 1.94
C TRP A 225 22.03 1.38 0.72
N ALA A 226 21.35 1.49 -0.43
CA ALA A 226 21.98 1.98 -1.65
C ALA A 226 21.94 3.51 -1.83
N ASN A 227 21.01 4.20 -1.16
CA ASN A 227 20.80 5.64 -1.35
C ASN A 227 21.00 6.42 -0.05
N ARG A 228 22.00 6.04 0.77
CA ARG A 228 22.26 6.62 2.10
C ARG A 228 22.24 8.16 2.15
N ARG A 229 22.67 8.85 1.08
CA ARG A 229 22.66 10.32 0.99
C ARG A 229 21.28 10.95 0.94
N CYS A 230 20.25 10.19 0.55
CA CYS A 230 18.86 10.65 0.59
C CYS A 230 18.29 10.66 2.02
N PHE A 231 19.04 10.22 3.02
CA PHE A 231 18.56 10.00 4.38
C PHE A 231 19.51 10.63 5.41
N LYS A 232 18.96 11.05 6.55
CA LYS A 232 19.70 11.62 7.68
C LYS A 232 20.39 10.51 8.50
N LEU A 233 21.48 9.99 7.97
CA LEU A 233 22.26 8.90 8.56
C LEU A 233 23.66 9.36 8.98
N ASP A 234 24.23 8.68 9.97
CA ASP A 234 25.66 8.79 10.27
C ASP A 234 26.53 8.01 9.26
N ASN A 235 27.85 8.05 9.46
CA ASN A 235 28.82 7.36 8.60
C ASN A 235 28.74 5.83 8.69
N GLU A 236 28.13 5.26 9.72
CA GLU A 236 27.91 3.82 9.87
C GLU A 236 26.55 3.37 9.33
N GLY A 237 25.67 4.32 9.00
CA GLY A 237 24.35 4.05 8.44
C GLY A 237 23.22 4.07 9.46
N ASN A 238 23.49 4.48 10.69
CA ASN A 238 22.47 4.60 11.72
C ASN A 238 21.69 5.91 11.55
N PRO A 239 20.37 5.94 11.84
CA PRO A 239 19.60 7.18 11.76
C PRO A 239 20.08 8.18 12.81
N GLN A 240 20.24 9.44 12.42
CA GLN A 240 20.49 10.54 13.37
C GLN A 240 19.19 11.02 14.00
N VAL A 241 18.10 10.93 13.23
CA VAL A 241 16.73 11.21 13.62
C VAL A 241 15.82 10.17 12.98
N VAL A 242 14.67 9.92 13.61
CA VAL A 242 13.69 8.95 13.17
C VAL A 242 12.29 9.56 13.09
N ALA A 243 11.45 8.95 12.26
CA ALA A 243 10.08 9.37 12.06
C ALA A 243 9.17 8.98 13.23
N GLY A 244 8.12 9.78 13.41
CA GLY A 244 7.03 9.53 14.32
C GLY A 244 6.00 10.65 14.24
N VAL A 245 5.12 10.71 15.23
CA VAL A 245 4.20 11.82 15.44
C VAL A 245 4.21 12.24 16.90
N PRO A 246 3.98 13.53 17.21
CA PRO A 246 3.84 13.98 18.59
C PRO A 246 2.60 13.35 19.26
N PRO A 247 2.45 13.48 20.58
CA PRO A 247 1.18 13.23 21.25
C PRO A 247 0.01 13.91 20.53
N ASP A 248 -1.04 13.14 20.28
CA ASP A 248 -2.26 13.58 19.64
C ASP A 248 -3.49 12.84 20.20
N TYR A 249 -4.66 13.05 19.62
CA TYR A 249 -5.90 12.41 20.08
C TYR A 249 -5.95 10.90 19.82
N PHE A 250 -5.03 10.33 19.02
CA PHE A 250 -4.88 8.89 18.85
C PHE A 250 -3.95 8.28 19.90
N SER A 251 -2.92 9.01 20.34
CA SER A 251 -1.94 8.54 21.32
C SER A 251 -1.45 9.67 22.23
N ASP A 252 -1.72 9.55 23.53
CA ASP A 252 -1.24 10.47 24.57
C ASP A 252 0.30 10.53 24.65
N GLU A 253 1.00 9.48 24.19
CA GLU A 253 2.47 9.39 24.18
C GLU A 253 3.08 9.75 22.81
N GLY A 254 2.24 10.00 21.81
CA GLY A 254 2.66 10.07 20.40
C GLY A 254 3.02 8.69 19.86
N GLN A 255 3.68 8.65 18.71
CA GLN A 255 4.08 7.38 18.07
C GLN A 255 5.53 7.46 17.59
N HIS A 256 6.29 6.40 17.84
CA HIS A 256 7.65 6.24 17.34
C HIS A 256 7.62 5.18 16.24
N TRP A 257 7.78 5.60 14.98
CA TRP A 257 7.73 4.67 13.83
C TRP A 257 9.09 4.08 13.49
N GLY A 258 10.18 4.80 13.79
CA GLY A 258 11.54 4.30 13.64
C GLY A 258 12.10 4.35 12.21
N ASN A 259 11.33 4.81 11.22
CA ASN A 259 11.83 5.02 9.86
C ASN A 259 12.93 6.10 9.84
N PRO A 260 13.94 5.97 8.96
CA PRO A 260 14.87 7.05 8.72
C PRO A 260 14.16 8.21 8.02
N LEU A 261 14.59 9.43 8.31
CA LEU A 261 14.06 10.63 7.69
C LEU A 261 14.89 11.06 6.49
N TYR A 262 14.23 11.69 5.52
CA TYR A 262 14.85 12.18 4.31
C TYR A 262 15.79 13.36 4.57
N ASP A 263 16.90 13.39 3.83
CA ASP A 263 17.66 14.61 3.60
C ASP A 263 17.03 15.35 2.41
N TRP A 264 16.00 16.14 2.70
CA TRP A 264 15.26 16.88 1.66
C TRP A 264 16.11 17.90 0.92
N ASP A 265 17.18 18.43 1.54
CA ASP A 265 18.10 19.36 0.89
C ASP A 265 18.90 18.61 -0.19
N TYR A 266 19.44 17.43 0.14
CA TYR A 266 20.11 16.57 -0.85
C TYR A 266 19.16 16.13 -1.96
N ILE A 267 17.97 15.64 -1.60
CA ILE A 267 16.97 15.17 -2.57
C ILE A 267 16.54 16.30 -3.51
N ALA A 268 16.33 17.52 -2.99
CA ALA A 268 15.99 18.69 -3.81
C ALA A 268 17.13 19.09 -4.74
N ALA A 269 18.38 19.06 -4.26
CA ALA A 269 19.57 19.38 -5.07
C ALA A 269 19.76 18.40 -6.24
N ASP A 270 19.37 17.13 -6.07
CA ASP A 270 19.35 16.13 -7.15
C ASP A 270 18.06 16.17 -8.00
N GLY A 271 17.22 17.20 -7.84
CA GLY A 271 15.98 17.33 -8.61
C GLY A 271 14.97 16.22 -8.30
N TYR A 272 14.96 15.73 -7.08
CA TYR A 272 14.03 14.73 -6.54
C TYR A 272 14.07 13.36 -7.25
N GLN A 273 15.17 12.97 -7.91
CA GLN A 273 15.23 11.75 -8.72
C GLN A 273 14.77 10.49 -7.98
N TRP A 274 15.21 10.29 -6.73
CA TRP A 274 14.84 9.10 -5.94
C TRP A 274 13.31 8.98 -5.79
N TRP A 275 12.64 10.09 -5.47
CA TRP A 275 11.18 10.11 -5.34
C TRP A 275 10.46 10.02 -6.69
N LEU A 276 11.00 10.64 -7.74
CA LEU A 276 10.44 10.56 -9.08
C LEU A 276 10.46 9.11 -9.60
N GLN A 277 11.56 8.39 -9.36
CA GLN A 277 11.69 6.96 -9.66
C GLN A 277 10.73 6.10 -8.84
N ARG A 278 10.51 6.44 -7.56
CA ARG A 278 9.52 5.78 -6.71
C ARG A 278 8.10 5.95 -7.25
N LEU A 279 7.72 7.16 -7.64
CA LEU A 279 6.41 7.43 -8.24
C LEU A 279 6.25 6.73 -9.60
N GLU A 280 7.31 6.68 -10.41
CA GLU A 280 7.32 5.99 -11.71
C GLU A 280 6.97 4.50 -11.55
N SER A 281 7.63 3.79 -10.63
CA SER A 281 7.31 2.38 -10.36
C SER A 281 5.86 2.18 -9.90
N GLN A 282 5.34 3.10 -9.08
CA GLN A 282 3.98 2.97 -8.55
C GLN A 282 2.90 3.25 -9.61
N ARG A 283 3.18 4.14 -10.58
CA ARG A 283 2.30 4.37 -11.75
C ARG A 283 2.18 3.14 -12.64
N HIS A 284 3.20 2.29 -12.72
CA HIS A 284 3.10 1.03 -13.45
C HIS A 284 2.16 0.03 -12.75
N LEU A 285 2.02 0.14 -11.43
CA LEU A 285 1.19 -0.77 -10.64
C LEU A 285 -0.26 -0.30 -10.51
N PHE A 286 -0.51 1.00 -10.42
CA PHE A 286 -1.82 1.52 -9.99
C PHE A 286 -2.39 2.60 -10.90
N ASP A 287 -3.69 2.85 -10.77
CA ASP A 287 -4.44 3.90 -11.46
C ASP A 287 -4.70 5.11 -10.56
N LEU A 288 -4.66 4.90 -9.23
CA LEU A 288 -4.67 5.94 -8.21
C LEU A 288 -3.57 5.62 -7.19
N ILE A 289 -3.00 6.65 -6.57
CA ILE A 289 -1.90 6.48 -5.61
C ILE A 289 -2.15 7.35 -4.39
N ARG A 290 -2.32 6.73 -3.22
CA ARG A 290 -2.35 7.43 -1.94
C ARG A 290 -0.92 7.70 -1.50
N ILE A 291 -0.63 8.93 -1.09
CA ILE A 291 0.58 9.23 -0.30
C ILE A 291 0.13 9.26 1.15
N ASP A 292 0.48 8.22 1.88
CA ASP A 292 0.30 8.13 3.32
C ASP A 292 1.11 9.21 4.03
N HIS A 293 0.58 9.74 5.13
CA HIS A 293 1.18 10.82 5.90
C HIS A 293 1.60 12.02 5.04
N PHE A 294 0.73 12.43 4.10
CA PHE A 294 0.99 13.53 3.15
C PHE A 294 1.42 14.82 3.86
N ARG A 295 0.95 15.04 5.08
CA ARG A 295 1.33 16.18 5.92
C ARG A 295 2.84 16.31 6.12
N GLY A 296 3.57 15.19 6.07
CA GLY A 296 5.03 15.13 6.10
C GLY A 296 5.72 15.88 4.95
N LEU A 297 5.01 16.11 3.83
CA LEU A 297 5.51 16.96 2.74
C LEU A 297 5.47 18.45 3.09
N SER A 298 4.57 18.88 3.99
CA SER A 298 4.54 20.25 4.51
C SER A 298 5.48 20.41 5.70
N ALA A 299 5.35 19.53 6.70
CA ALA A 299 6.24 19.43 7.84
C ALA A 299 6.16 18.03 8.44
N TYR A 300 7.26 17.54 8.98
CA TYR A 300 7.34 16.22 9.59
C TYR A 300 7.99 16.30 10.97
N TRP A 301 7.69 15.33 11.83
CA TRP A 301 8.17 15.29 13.21
C TRP A 301 9.47 14.50 13.28
N GLU A 302 10.56 15.17 13.69
CA GLU A 302 11.87 14.53 13.84
C GLU A 302 12.11 14.16 15.30
N ILE A 303 12.30 12.87 15.58
CA ILE A 303 12.67 12.38 16.91
C ILE A 303 14.19 12.13 16.91
N PRO A 304 14.98 12.75 17.80
CA PRO A 304 16.40 12.45 17.94
C PRO A 304 16.65 10.98 18.27
N ALA A 305 17.54 10.31 17.52
CA ALA A 305 17.81 8.88 17.71
C ALA A 305 18.50 8.58 19.05
N ASP A 306 19.21 9.55 19.63
CA ASP A 306 19.82 9.44 20.97
C ASP A 306 18.79 9.57 22.11
N ARG A 307 17.57 10.04 21.81
CA ARG A 307 16.46 10.23 22.76
C ARG A 307 15.11 9.83 22.13
N PRO A 308 14.93 8.54 21.78
CA PRO A 308 13.89 8.05 20.87
C PRO A 308 12.48 7.98 21.50
N GLN A 309 12.03 9.06 22.13
CA GLN A 309 10.67 9.19 22.64
C GLN A 309 9.94 10.25 21.80
N PRO A 310 8.70 10.00 21.35
CA PRO A 310 8.00 10.92 20.46
C PRO A 310 7.91 12.35 21.00
N ARG A 311 7.68 12.51 22.30
CA ARG A 311 7.66 13.81 22.99
C ARG A 311 8.94 14.65 22.88
N ASN A 312 10.08 14.04 22.55
CA ASN A 312 11.36 14.75 22.42
C ASN A 312 11.58 15.28 21.01
N GLY A 313 10.69 15.00 20.07
CA GLY A 313 10.83 15.47 18.71
C GLY A 313 10.46 16.93 18.52
N TYR A 314 10.56 17.38 17.27
CA TYR A 314 10.19 18.73 16.86
C TYR A 314 9.79 18.75 15.38
N TRP A 315 8.96 19.73 15.00
CA TRP A 315 8.53 19.90 13.61
C TRP A 315 9.66 20.49 12.76
N VAL A 316 9.90 19.87 11.60
CA VAL A 316 10.83 20.36 10.57
C VAL A 316 10.06 20.56 9.26
N PRO A 317 10.30 21.66 8.52
CA PRO A 317 9.68 21.88 7.22
C PRO A 317 9.99 20.74 6.23
N GLY A 318 8.96 20.26 5.54
CA GLY A 318 9.09 19.36 4.41
C GLY A 318 9.42 20.10 3.11
N PRO A 319 9.52 19.38 1.99
CA PRO A 319 9.90 19.96 0.70
C PRO A 319 8.76 20.78 0.03
N GLY A 320 7.53 20.64 0.54
CA GLY A 320 6.36 21.43 0.17
C GLY A 320 6.07 21.43 -1.33
N ALA A 321 5.75 22.61 -1.85
CA ALA A 321 5.33 22.78 -3.23
C ALA A 321 6.42 22.46 -4.26
N ALA A 322 7.70 22.69 -3.93
CA ALA A 322 8.79 22.44 -4.88
C ALA A 322 8.89 20.95 -5.28
N PHE A 323 8.62 20.05 -4.33
CA PHE A 323 8.52 18.62 -4.60
C PHE A 323 7.37 18.30 -5.53
N LEU A 324 6.15 18.75 -5.20
CA LEU A 324 4.96 18.48 -6.02
C LEU A 324 5.07 19.11 -7.41
N ASP A 325 5.65 20.31 -7.53
CA ASP A 325 5.95 20.95 -8.82
C ASP A 325 6.86 20.05 -9.67
N ALA A 326 7.91 19.45 -9.09
CA ALA A 326 8.78 18.49 -9.78
C ALA A 326 8.04 17.20 -10.19
N CYS A 327 7.19 16.66 -9.30
CA CYS A 327 6.37 15.48 -9.60
C CYS A 327 5.44 15.73 -10.77
N PHE A 328 4.66 16.82 -10.77
CA PHE A 328 3.71 17.13 -11.83
C PHE A 328 4.39 17.63 -13.11
N ALA A 329 5.60 18.20 -13.03
CA ALA A 329 6.40 18.51 -14.21
C ALA A 329 6.83 17.23 -14.96
N LYS A 330 7.24 16.18 -14.23
CA LYS A 330 7.60 14.88 -14.85
C LYS A 330 6.37 14.04 -15.21
N PHE A 331 5.32 14.12 -14.40
CA PHE A 331 4.12 13.29 -14.50
C PHE A 331 2.84 14.17 -14.45
N PRO A 332 2.45 14.83 -15.55
CA PRO A 332 1.34 15.79 -15.55
C PRO A 332 -0.04 15.21 -15.18
N ASP A 333 -0.21 13.90 -15.32
CA ASP A 333 -1.42 13.12 -15.07
C ASP A 333 -1.35 12.29 -13.77
N LEU A 334 -0.44 12.63 -12.85
CA LEU A 334 -0.21 11.85 -11.63
C LEU A 334 -1.48 11.78 -10.73
N PRO A 335 -2.05 10.59 -10.51
CA PRO A 335 -3.36 10.43 -9.86
C PRO A 335 -3.21 10.32 -8.33
N LEU A 336 -2.66 11.37 -7.70
CA LEU A 336 -2.39 11.36 -6.27
C LEU A 336 -3.64 11.59 -5.42
N VAL A 337 -3.68 10.92 -4.27
CA VAL A 337 -4.57 11.18 -3.15
C VAL A 337 -3.72 11.53 -1.93
N ALA A 338 -4.06 12.62 -1.25
CA ALA A 338 -3.40 13.02 -0.02
C ALA A 338 -4.09 12.38 1.19
N GLU A 339 -3.35 11.59 1.95
CA GLU A 339 -3.76 11.20 3.30
C GLU A 339 -3.55 12.38 4.25
N ASN A 340 -4.65 13.01 4.65
CA ASN A 340 -4.68 14.21 5.50
C ASN A 340 -5.52 13.98 6.77
N LEU A 341 -5.34 12.84 7.43
CA LEU A 341 -5.94 12.54 8.73
C LEU A 341 -5.02 13.01 9.86
N GLY A 342 -5.56 13.10 11.09
CA GLY A 342 -4.84 13.63 12.24
C GLY A 342 -5.05 15.14 12.43
N ILE A 343 -4.21 15.73 13.29
CA ILE A 343 -4.21 17.19 13.49
C ILE A 343 -3.49 17.85 12.32
N ILE A 344 -4.27 18.38 11.38
CA ILE A 344 -3.79 18.99 10.14
C ILE A 344 -3.87 20.52 10.22
N GLY A 345 -2.72 21.18 10.01
CA GLY A 345 -2.63 22.63 9.97
C GLY A 345 -3.05 23.22 8.61
N PRO A 346 -3.43 24.51 8.55
CA PRO A 346 -3.84 25.18 7.31
C PRO A 346 -2.82 25.06 6.17
N GLU A 347 -1.53 24.99 6.49
CA GLU A 347 -0.44 24.88 5.51
C GLU A 347 -0.50 23.57 4.70
N VAL A 348 -0.95 22.48 5.32
CA VAL A 348 -1.09 21.18 4.66
C VAL A 348 -2.28 21.22 3.69
N GLU A 349 -3.40 21.81 4.13
CA GLU A 349 -4.59 21.98 3.28
C GLU A 349 -4.33 22.96 2.12
N GLU A 350 -3.58 24.04 2.35
CA GLU A 350 -3.16 24.96 1.30
C GLU A 350 -2.31 24.24 0.24
N LEU A 351 -1.33 23.43 0.68
CA LEU A 351 -0.51 22.63 -0.23
C LEU A 351 -1.38 21.65 -1.04
N ARG A 352 -2.27 20.91 -0.37
CA ARG A 352 -3.19 19.96 -1.02
C ARG A 352 -4.08 20.65 -2.05
N HIS A 353 -4.68 21.79 -1.70
CA HIS A 353 -5.56 22.55 -2.58
C HIS A 353 -4.82 23.18 -3.76
N ARG A 354 -3.60 23.69 -3.56
CA ARG A 354 -2.76 24.25 -4.64
C ARG A 354 -2.57 23.25 -5.78
N PHE A 355 -2.38 21.97 -5.46
CA PHE A 355 -2.21 20.90 -6.43
C PHE A 355 -3.50 20.13 -6.74
N ARG A 356 -4.66 20.62 -6.25
CA ARG A 356 -5.99 20.02 -6.46
C ARG A 356 -6.04 18.54 -6.07
N LEU A 357 -5.31 18.16 -5.02
CA LEU A 357 -5.26 16.78 -4.54
C LEU A 357 -6.52 16.48 -3.71
N PRO A 358 -7.22 15.36 -3.97
CA PRO A 358 -8.29 14.90 -3.09
C PRO A 358 -7.70 14.51 -1.72
N GLY A 359 -8.40 14.87 -0.65
CA GLY A 359 -8.14 14.44 0.70
C GLY A 359 -8.95 13.20 1.07
N MET A 360 -8.85 12.80 2.32
CA MET A 360 -9.55 11.67 2.92
C MET A 360 -10.41 12.13 4.10
N THR A 361 -11.49 11.42 4.32
CA THR A 361 -12.37 11.59 5.47
C THR A 361 -12.81 10.21 5.94
N VAL A 362 -12.81 9.97 7.26
CA VAL A 362 -13.13 8.67 7.85
C VAL A 362 -14.30 8.83 8.82
N LEU A 363 -15.45 8.25 8.49
CA LEU A 363 -16.69 8.43 9.25
C LEU A 363 -16.54 8.04 10.73
N GLN A 364 -15.78 7.01 11.06
CA GLN A 364 -15.52 6.62 12.46
C GLN A 364 -14.93 7.75 13.33
N PHE A 365 -14.33 8.78 12.72
CA PHE A 365 -13.79 9.95 13.44
C PHE A 365 -14.76 11.12 13.57
N GLY A 366 -15.95 11.04 12.95
CA GLY A 366 -16.88 12.16 12.86
C GLY A 366 -17.72 12.42 14.13
N PHE A 367 -17.80 11.46 15.05
CA PHE A 367 -18.84 11.45 16.09
C PHE A 367 -18.36 11.91 17.48
N ASP A 368 -17.44 12.87 17.53
CA ASP A 368 -16.94 13.48 18.78
C ASP A 368 -17.90 14.50 19.43
N GLY A 369 -19.01 14.80 18.76
CA GLY A 369 -20.03 15.77 19.17
C GLY A 369 -19.81 17.20 18.68
N SER A 370 -18.71 17.47 17.97
CA SER A 370 -18.46 18.77 17.33
C SER A 370 -19.14 18.85 15.96
N PRO A 371 -20.02 19.85 15.70
CA PRO A 371 -20.64 20.02 14.38
C PRO A 371 -19.63 20.41 13.29
N ASP A 372 -18.46 20.93 13.67
CA ASP A 372 -17.39 21.36 12.77
C ASP A 372 -16.38 20.24 12.48
N ASN A 373 -16.58 19.03 13.03
CA ASN A 373 -15.69 17.91 12.78
C ASN A 373 -15.64 17.61 11.26
N PRO A 374 -14.46 17.63 10.62
CA PRO A 374 -14.35 17.49 9.17
C PRO A 374 -14.83 16.13 8.66
N HIS A 375 -14.93 15.13 9.54
CA HIS A 375 -15.36 13.79 9.23
C HIS A 375 -16.86 13.54 9.32
N LEU A 376 -17.65 14.56 9.69
CA LEU A 376 -19.10 14.51 9.61
C LEU A 376 -19.58 14.66 8.17
N LEU A 377 -20.63 13.91 7.81
CA LEU A 377 -21.18 13.84 6.45
C LEU A 377 -21.48 15.23 5.84
N GLY A 378 -21.94 16.17 6.66
CA GLY A 378 -22.25 17.54 6.23
C GLY A 378 -21.03 18.39 5.86
N ASN A 379 -19.84 18.01 6.32
CA ASN A 379 -18.59 18.76 6.14
C ASN A 379 -17.72 18.23 4.99
N HIS A 380 -18.06 17.06 4.44
CA HIS A 380 -17.35 16.41 3.33
C HIS A 380 -17.27 17.31 2.09
N LYS A 381 -16.20 17.16 1.30
CA LYS A 381 -15.99 17.89 0.04
C LYS A 381 -16.14 16.98 -1.16
N GLN A 382 -16.60 17.55 -2.28
CA GLN A 382 -16.92 16.80 -3.48
C GLN A 382 -15.73 16.00 -4.01
N ARG A 383 -14.52 16.58 -4.10
CA ARG A 383 -13.36 15.90 -4.68
C ARG A 383 -12.74 14.84 -3.77
N ASP A 384 -13.00 14.91 -2.47
CA ASP A 384 -12.33 14.05 -1.48
C ASP A 384 -12.85 12.61 -1.50
N LEU A 385 -12.16 11.75 -0.75
CA LEU A 385 -12.53 10.37 -0.49
C LEU A 385 -13.21 10.26 0.87
N VAL A 386 -14.23 9.41 0.98
CA VAL A 386 -14.84 9.04 2.25
C VAL A 386 -14.63 7.56 2.52
N TYR A 387 -14.29 7.24 3.75
CA TYR A 387 -14.14 5.88 4.27
C TYR A 387 -15.14 5.65 5.39
N THR A 388 -15.63 4.41 5.57
CA THR A 388 -16.20 4.02 6.86
C THR A 388 -15.09 3.99 7.90
N GLY A 389 -14.07 3.15 7.66
CA GLY A 389 -12.80 3.04 8.35
C GLY A 389 -11.67 2.74 7.35
N THR A 390 -10.42 2.90 7.78
CA THR A 390 -9.22 2.47 7.04
C THR A 390 -8.75 1.11 7.56
N HIS A 391 -7.56 0.67 7.15
CA HIS A 391 -6.94 -0.56 7.65
C HIS A 391 -6.43 -0.44 9.11
N ASP A 392 -6.19 0.79 9.59
CA ASP A 392 -5.75 1.09 10.95
C ASP A 392 -6.90 1.19 11.96
N ASN A 393 -8.11 1.34 11.43
CA ASN A 393 -9.32 1.37 12.22
C ASN A 393 -9.76 -0.05 12.61
N ASP A 394 -10.55 -0.15 13.67
CA ASP A 394 -11.38 -1.34 13.84
C ASP A 394 -12.42 -1.41 12.70
N THR A 395 -12.94 -2.60 12.44
CA THR A 395 -14.20 -2.78 11.70
C THR A 395 -15.28 -1.84 12.26
N THR A 396 -16.19 -1.40 11.42
CA THR A 396 -17.26 -0.50 11.86
C THR A 396 -18.14 -1.13 12.94
N LEU A 397 -18.37 -2.45 12.89
CA LEU A 397 -19.11 -3.14 13.96
C LEU A 397 -18.31 -3.18 15.26
N GLY A 398 -17.02 -3.51 15.21
CA GLY A 398 -16.13 -3.51 16.38
C GLY A 398 -16.01 -2.11 17.00
N TRP A 399 -15.77 -1.09 16.17
CA TRP A 399 -15.77 0.32 16.57
C TRP A 399 -17.08 0.69 17.27
N TYR A 400 -18.24 0.44 16.64
CA TYR A 400 -19.54 0.76 17.21
C TYR A 400 -19.76 0.04 18.54
N GLN A 401 -19.36 -1.23 18.65
CA GLN A 401 -19.46 -2.00 19.89
C GLN A 401 -18.56 -1.45 21.00
N SER A 402 -17.43 -0.83 20.67
CA SER A 402 -16.50 -0.24 21.64
C SER A 402 -16.90 1.14 22.18
N LEU A 403 -17.84 1.84 21.51
CA LEU A 403 -18.29 3.18 21.93
C LEU A 403 -18.94 3.15 23.33
N ASP A 404 -18.70 4.22 24.11
CA ASP A 404 -19.49 4.51 25.31
C ASP A 404 -20.95 4.83 24.96
N ASP A 405 -21.85 4.74 25.94
CA ASP A 405 -23.29 4.93 25.75
C ASP A 405 -23.64 6.28 25.13
N ARG A 406 -22.96 7.36 25.52
CA ARG A 406 -23.23 8.71 25.01
C ARG A 406 -22.83 8.82 23.54
N SER A 407 -21.64 8.33 23.19
CA SER A 407 -21.14 8.33 21.82
C SER A 407 -22.00 7.44 20.91
N ARG A 408 -22.43 6.29 21.42
CA ARG A 408 -23.35 5.37 20.73
C ARG A 408 -24.72 5.99 20.49
N ASP A 409 -25.30 6.64 21.50
CA ASP A 409 -26.58 7.34 21.37
C ASP A 409 -26.51 8.48 20.34
N TYR A 410 -25.40 9.21 20.30
CA TYR A 410 -25.18 10.24 19.28
C TYR A 410 -25.12 9.66 17.86
N VAL A 411 -24.39 8.56 17.67
CA VAL A 411 -24.34 7.83 16.38
C VAL A 411 -25.73 7.33 15.97
N ASN A 412 -26.47 6.74 16.90
CA ASN A 412 -27.83 6.25 16.68
C ASN A 412 -28.78 7.36 16.27
N GLN A 413 -28.73 8.50 16.94
CA GLN A 413 -29.52 9.68 16.60
C GLN A 413 -29.13 10.25 15.23
N TYR A 414 -27.83 10.33 14.93
CA TYR A 414 -27.33 10.89 13.68
C TYR A 414 -27.77 10.08 12.46
N PHE A 415 -27.79 8.76 12.56
CA PHE A 415 -28.17 7.86 11.47
C PHE A 415 -29.60 7.35 11.51
N ASP A 416 -30.39 7.76 12.50
CA ASP A 416 -31.75 7.27 12.75
C ASP A 416 -31.79 5.73 12.79
N THR A 417 -30.99 5.15 13.69
CA THR A 417 -30.83 3.70 13.84
C THR A 417 -30.83 3.28 15.31
N ASP A 418 -31.17 2.02 15.58
CA ASP A 418 -31.01 1.39 16.89
C ASP A 418 -29.73 0.53 16.98
N GLY A 419 -28.91 0.56 15.92
CA GLY A 419 -27.62 -0.13 15.84
C GLY A 419 -27.69 -1.61 15.47
N ARG A 420 -28.88 -2.23 15.37
CA ARG A 420 -29.00 -3.67 15.01
C ARG A 420 -28.49 -3.98 13.61
N ASP A 421 -28.58 -3.00 12.72
CA ASP A 421 -28.15 -3.12 11.32
C ASP A 421 -26.70 -2.68 11.08
N MET A 422 -25.94 -2.31 12.13
CA MET A 422 -24.52 -1.99 11.97
C MET A 422 -23.78 -3.15 11.31
N PRO A 423 -22.88 -2.88 10.35
CA PRO A 423 -22.29 -1.58 9.97
C PRO A 423 -23.02 -0.81 8.84
N TRP A 424 -24.16 -1.30 8.35
CA TRP A 424 -24.80 -0.79 7.13
C TRP A 424 -25.27 0.68 7.18
N PRO A 425 -25.74 1.24 8.31
CA PRO A 425 -26.00 2.68 8.40
C PRO A 425 -24.79 3.53 8.03
N LEU A 426 -23.58 3.15 8.47
CA LEU A 426 -22.33 3.86 8.15
C LEU A 426 -21.95 3.71 6.67
N ILE A 427 -22.10 2.51 6.11
CA ILE A 427 -21.89 2.25 4.67
C ILE A 427 -22.82 3.12 3.81
N LYS A 428 -24.11 3.17 4.16
CA LYS A 428 -25.11 4.01 3.48
C LYS A 428 -24.73 5.49 3.56
N ALA A 429 -24.22 5.96 4.70
CA ALA A 429 -23.75 7.33 4.86
C ALA A 429 -22.54 7.63 3.96
N ALA A 430 -21.54 6.74 3.92
CA ALA A 430 -20.39 6.87 3.03
C ALA A 430 -20.84 6.98 1.56
N PHE A 431 -21.77 6.11 1.13
CA PHE A 431 -22.31 6.18 -0.23
C PHE A 431 -23.12 7.46 -0.51
N ARG A 432 -23.84 8.00 0.47
CA ARG A 432 -24.58 9.27 0.31
C ARG A 432 -23.70 10.52 0.36
N SER A 433 -22.46 10.41 0.86
CA SER A 433 -21.49 11.52 0.88
C SER A 433 -21.39 12.22 -0.47
N VAL A 434 -21.10 13.52 -0.46
CA VAL A 434 -20.78 14.30 -1.66
C VAL A 434 -19.43 13.91 -2.28
N SER A 435 -18.54 13.27 -1.50
CA SER A 435 -17.21 12.78 -1.91
C SER A 435 -17.24 11.96 -3.20
N SER A 436 -16.22 12.14 -4.04
CA SER A 436 -16.10 11.49 -5.35
C SER A 436 -16.01 9.98 -5.21
N ILE A 437 -15.23 9.48 -4.25
CA ILE A 437 -15.06 8.03 -4.06
C ILE A 437 -15.42 7.69 -2.62
N ALA A 438 -16.30 6.70 -2.45
CA ALA A 438 -16.63 6.12 -1.16
C ALA A 438 -16.00 4.73 -1.03
N LEU A 439 -15.12 4.54 -0.06
CA LEU A 439 -14.35 3.32 0.17
C LEU A 439 -14.82 2.63 1.44
N VAL A 440 -14.99 1.32 1.36
CA VAL A 440 -15.48 0.49 2.46
C VAL A 440 -14.55 -0.71 2.58
N PRO A 441 -13.96 -0.99 3.75
CA PRO A 441 -13.21 -2.22 3.98
C PRO A 441 -14.10 -3.44 3.74
N MET A 442 -13.54 -4.51 3.17
CA MET A 442 -14.33 -5.72 2.89
C MET A 442 -14.98 -6.30 4.16
N GLN A 443 -14.32 -6.17 5.31
CA GLN A 443 -14.85 -6.58 6.61
C GLN A 443 -16.18 -5.92 6.97
N ASP A 444 -16.38 -4.66 6.56
CA ASP A 444 -17.62 -3.93 6.82
C ASP A 444 -18.76 -4.45 5.93
N PHE A 445 -18.50 -4.78 4.66
CA PHE A 445 -19.52 -5.41 3.82
C PHE A 445 -19.99 -6.76 4.38
N LEU A 446 -19.08 -7.50 4.99
CA LEU A 446 -19.34 -8.77 5.66
C LEU A 446 -19.95 -8.63 7.07
N GLY A 447 -20.01 -7.41 7.62
CA GLY A 447 -20.54 -7.17 8.96
C GLY A 447 -19.72 -7.80 10.08
N LEU A 448 -18.39 -7.91 9.91
CA LEU A 448 -17.50 -8.52 10.89
C LEU A 448 -17.14 -7.55 12.02
N GLY A 449 -16.89 -8.09 13.22
CA GLY A 449 -16.43 -7.32 14.39
C GLY A 449 -14.90 -7.30 14.53
N SER A 450 -14.40 -6.91 15.71
CA SER A 450 -12.97 -6.64 15.97
C SER A 450 -12.00 -7.79 15.70
N SER A 451 -12.47 -9.04 15.68
CA SER A 451 -11.63 -10.18 15.27
C SER A 451 -11.17 -10.12 13.82
N ALA A 452 -11.80 -9.27 13.00
CA ALA A 452 -11.44 -9.03 11.61
C ALA A 452 -10.67 -7.71 11.38
N ARG A 453 -10.32 -6.99 12.46
CA ARG A 453 -9.47 -5.79 12.37
C ARG A 453 -8.14 -6.15 11.69
N PHE A 454 -7.72 -5.32 10.73
CA PHE A 454 -6.52 -5.63 9.95
C PHE A 454 -5.23 -5.17 10.64
N ASN A 455 -5.23 -3.96 11.20
CA ASN A 455 -4.11 -3.43 11.97
C ASN A 455 -4.58 -2.67 13.20
N THR A 456 -3.81 -2.77 14.29
CA THR A 456 -3.91 -1.89 15.46
C THR A 456 -2.63 -1.05 15.54
N PRO A 457 -2.69 0.26 15.24
CA PRO A 457 -1.53 1.13 15.36
C PRO A 457 -0.89 1.07 16.75
N GLY A 458 0.44 1.11 16.80
CA GLY A 458 1.22 1.04 18.04
C GLY A 458 1.42 -0.36 18.61
N THR A 459 0.92 -1.42 17.95
CA THR A 459 1.19 -2.81 18.35
C THR A 459 2.02 -3.55 17.29
N THR A 460 2.66 -4.65 17.70
CA THR A 460 3.51 -5.49 16.82
C THR A 460 2.99 -6.91 16.66
N GLU A 461 1.90 -7.26 17.34
CA GLU A 461 1.34 -8.62 17.37
C GLU A 461 -0.07 -8.63 16.77
N ASN A 462 -0.41 -9.73 16.09
CA ASN A 462 -1.74 -9.98 15.52
C ASN A 462 -2.23 -8.97 14.47
N ASN A 463 -1.32 -8.30 13.76
CA ASN A 463 -1.63 -7.40 12.65
C ASN A 463 -1.42 -8.07 11.29
N TRP A 464 -2.14 -7.61 10.27
CA TRP A 464 -2.02 -8.01 8.86
C TRP A 464 -2.41 -9.47 8.55
N LEU A 465 -3.12 -10.13 9.49
CA LEU A 465 -3.41 -11.56 9.41
C LEU A 465 -4.80 -11.90 8.88
N TRP A 466 -5.75 -10.97 8.90
CA TRP A 466 -7.14 -11.28 8.53
C TRP A 466 -7.23 -11.81 7.09
N LYS A 467 -8.09 -12.81 6.88
CA LYS A 467 -8.30 -13.46 5.58
C LYS A 467 -9.77 -13.46 5.20
N LEU A 468 -10.04 -13.13 3.94
CA LEU A 468 -11.32 -13.26 3.26
C LEU A 468 -11.51 -14.70 2.77
N ASP A 469 -12.67 -15.28 3.05
CA ASP A 469 -13.15 -16.43 2.30
C ASP A 469 -13.95 -15.93 1.09
N LEU A 470 -13.54 -16.27 -0.13
CA LEU A 470 -14.28 -15.84 -1.32
C LEU A 470 -15.69 -16.45 -1.38
N ALA A 471 -15.96 -17.52 -0.62
CA ALA A 471 -17.32 -18.04 -0.46
C ALA A 471 -18.27 -17.03 0.22
N ASP A 472 -17.74 -16.10 1.02
CA ASP A 472 -18.52 -15.05 1.68
C ASP A 472 -18.92 -13.92 0.70
N CYS A 473 -18.27 -13.82 -0.47
CA CYS A 473 -18.60 -12.90 -1.57
C CYS A 473 -19.83 -13.38 -2.35
N THR A 474 -20.96 -13.54 -1.65
CA THR A 474 -22.17 -14.13 -2.21
C THR A 474 -22.87 -13.22 -3.24
N PRO A 475 -23.68 -13.80 -4.15
CA PRO A 475 -24.54 -13.02 -5.05
C PRO A 475 -25.50 -12.08 -4.30
N ASP A 476 -26.03 -12.48 -3.14
CA ASP A 476 -26.92 -11.64 -2.32
C ASP A 476 -26.19 -10.41 -1.76
N LEU A 477 -24.94 -10.58 -1.32
CA LEU A 477 -24.11 -9.46 -0.89
C LEU A 477 -23.82 -8.51 -2.06
N SER A 478 -23.44 -9.05 -3.21
CA SER A 478 -23.20 -8.29 -4.44
C SER A 478 -24.44 -7.47 -4.84
N LEU A 479 -25.63 -8.09 -4.83
CA LEU A 479 -26.89 -7.43 -5.12
C LEU A 479 -27.20 -6.32 -4.12
N LYS A 480 -27.06 -6.59 -2.82
CA LYS A 480 -27.28 -5.60 -1.75
C LYS A 480 -26.39 -4.37 -1.92
N ILE A 481 -25.11 -4.57 -2.26
CA ILE A 481 -24.18 -3.46 -2.53
C ILE A 481 -24.65 -2.69 -3.76
N ARG A 482 -24.93 -3.38 -4.87
CA ARG A 482 -25.36 -2.77 -6.14
C ARG A 482 -26.61 -1.89 -5.96
N GLU A 483 -27.62 -2.37 -5.24
CA GLU A 483 -28.84 -1.59 -4.95
C GLU A 483 -28.51 -0.30 -4.18
N MET A 484 -27.62 -0.35 -3.20
CA MET A 484 -27.21 0.84 -2.44
C MET A 484 -26.43 1.84 -3.31
N LEU A 485 -25.59 1.34 -4.22
CA LEU A 485 -24.86 2.19 -5.18
C LEU A 485 -25.81 2.88 -6.17
N GLN A 486 -26.83 2.17 -6.65
CA GLN A 486 -27.86 2.73 -7.53
C GLN A 486 -28.62 3.87 -6.84
N ILE A 487 -29.10 3.64 -5.60
CA ILE A 487 -29.82 4.65 -4.82
C ILE A 487 -28.94 5.88 -4.53
N SER A 488 -27.62 5.69 -4.43
CA SER A 488 -26.66 6.75 -4.08
C SER A 488 -26.00 7.43 -5.30
N ASN A 489 -26.46 7.11 -6.52
CA ASN A 489 -25.89 7.56 -7.79
C ASN A 489 -24.37 7.35 -7.86
N ARG A 490 -23.92 6.12 -7.59
CA ARG A 490 -22.50 5.68 -7.65
C ARG A 490 -22.25 4.53 -8.62
N THR A 491 -23.23 4.18 -9.45
CA THR A 491 -23.08 3.20 -10.52
C THR A 491 -22.40 3.83 -11.73
N PHE A 492 -21.50 3.07 -12.36
CA PHE A 492 -20.81 3.46 -13.58
C PHE A 492 -21.32 2.64 -14.76
#